data_AF-A0A1Q9WFY8-F1
#
_entry.id   AF-A0A1Q9WFY8-F1
#
_cell.length_a   1.000
_cell.length_b   1.000
_cell.length_c   1.000
_cell.angle_alpha   90.00
_cell.angle_beta   90.00
_cell.angle_gamma   90.00
#
_symmetry.space_group_name_H-M   'P 1'
#
loop_
_entity.id
_entity.type
_entity.pdbx_description
1 polymer ?
#
loop_
_entity_poly.entity_id
_entity_poly.type
_entity_poly.pdbx_seq_one_letter_code
_entity_poly.pdbx_strand_id
1 'polypeptide(L)'
;MTIGVSSFADVVGQVSGLITETTGFTAAAGTATAAAAAVTPPGNDADSAMAVTQQAVTTADFIAMLGLGIEQLGERAAETASVNGTFEALNAAGGLAAMAV
;
A
#
# COMPACT_ATOMS: atom_id res chain seq x y z
N MET A 1 23.97 0.54 6.12
CA MET A 1 22.78 0.20 5.31
C MET A 1 21.92 1.45 5.27
N THR A 2 22.17 2.32 4.30
CA THR A 2 21.36 3.53 4.13
C THR A 2 20.11 3.07 3.39
N ILE A 3 18.98 2.96 4.11
CA ILE A 3 17.68 2.97 3.43
C ILE A 3 17.53 4.42 2.98
N GLY A 4 17.97 4.71 1.77
CA GLY A 4 17.99 6.04 1.20
C GLY A 4 17.91 5.95 -0.31
N VAL A 5 16.95 6.66 -0.89
CA VAL A 5 16.82 6.88 -2.33
C VAL A 5 18.13 7.47 -2.86
N SER A 6 18.87 6.67 -3.62
CA SER A 6 20.15 7.07 -4.23
C SER A 6 19.97 7.86 -5.53
N SER A 7 18.79 7.78 -6.15
CA SER A 7 18.46 8.46 -7.40
C SER A 7 16.94 8.61 -7.60
N PHE A 8 16.53 9.50 -8.50
CA PHE A 8 15.14 9.63 -8.93
C PHE A 8 14.58 8.32 -9.53
N ALA A 9 15.43 7.51 -10.17
CA ALA A 9 15.02 6.20 -10.70
C ALA A 9 14.58 5.23 -9.59
N ASP A 10 15.21 5.30 -8.41
CA ASP A 10 14.81 4.48 -7.25
C ASP A 10 13.42 4.89 -6.74
N VAL A 11 13.08 6.17 -6.82
CA VAL A 11 11.77 6.72 -6.43
C VAL A 11 10.68 6.27 -7.39
N VAL A 12 10.92 6.39 -8.71
CA VAL A 12 9.97 5.92 -9.74
C VAL A 12 9.77 4.41 -9.64
N GLY A 13 10.83 3.65 -9.36
CA GLY A 13 10.75 2.21 -9.11
C GLY A 13 9.91 1.87 -7.87
N GLN A 14 10.09 2.61 -6.77
CA GLN A 14 9.29 2.45 -5.55
C GLN A 14 7.80 2.79 -5.79
N VAL A 15 7.48 3.87 -6.50
CA VAL A 15 6.10 4.25 -6.85
C VAL A 15 5.45 3.23 -7.78
N SER A 16 6.17 2.73 -8.80
CA SER A 16 5.65 1.69 -9.70
C SER A 16 5.44 0.35 -9.00
N GLY A 17 6.33 -0.02 -8.07
CA GLY A 17 6.17 -1.19 -7.21
C GLY A 17 4.92 -1.08 -6.35
N LEU A 18 4.68 0.10 -5.78
CA LEU A 18 3.50 0.37 -4.97
C LEU A 18 2.18 0.28 -5.75
N ILE A 19 2.10 0.84 -6.96
CA ILE A 19 0.90 0.73 -7.82
C ILE A 19 0.59 -0.75 -8.12
N THR A 20 1.63 -1.54 -8.39
CA THR A 20 1.50 -2.97 -8.64
C THR A 20 0.98 -3.70 -7.39
N GLU A 21 1.48 -3.33 -6.22
CA GLU A 21 1.08 -3.88 -4.92
C GLU A 21 -0.38 -3.53 -4.58
N THR A 22 -0.82 -2.29 -4.80
CA THR A 22 -2.23 -1.87 -4.59
C THR A 22 -3.21 -2.63 -5.49
N THR A 23 -2.84 -2.83 -6.76
CA THR A 23 -3.67 -3.57 -7.71
C THR A 23 -3.75 -5.06 -7.34
N GLY A 24 -2.60 -5.66 -6.99
CA GLY A 24 -2.53 -7.04 -6.52
C GLY A 24 -3.31 -7.26 -5.22
N PHE A 25 -3.26 -6.28 -4.30
CA PHE A 25 -4.00 -6.32 -3.05
C PHE A 25 -5.51 -6.32 -3.29
N THR A 26 -6.03 -5.47 -4.19
CA THR A 26 -7.47 -5.41 -4.46
C THR A 26 -8.01 -6.77 -4.96
N ALA A 27 -7.27 -7.42 -5.86
CA ALA A 27 -7.61 -8.75 -6.34
C ALA A 27 -7.53 -9.79 -5.21
N ALA A 28 -6.44 -9.80 -4.43
CA ALA A 28 -6.25 -10.72 -3.31
C ALA A 28 -7.33 -10.56 -2.24
N ALA A 29 -7.65 -9.31 -1.86
CA ALA A 29 -8.72 -8.96 -0.94
C ALA A 29 -10.07 -9.52 -1.42
N GLY A 30 -10.42 -9.31 -2.69
CA GLY A 30 -11.63 -9.88 -3.29
C GLY A 30 -11.68 -11.41 -3.20
N THR A 31 -10.57 -12.09 -3.49
CA THR A 31 -10.50 -13.56 -3.38
C THR A 31 -10.62 -14.06 -1.94
N ALA A 32 -10.01 -13.36 -0.97
CA ALA A 32 -10.08 -13.72 0.44
C ALA A 32 -11.50 -13.50 1.01
N THR A 33 -12.17 -12.41 0.66
CA THR A 33 -13.58 -12.17 1.02
C THR A 33 -14.49 -13.25 0.44
N ALA A 34 -14.32 -13.60 -0.84
CA ALA A 34 -15.10 -14.66 -1.47
C ALA A 34 -14.85 -16.03 -0.83
N ALA A 35 -13.59 -16.35 -0.50
CA ALA A 35 -13.23 -17.59 0.19
C ALA A 35 -13.83 -17.67 1.60
N ALA A 36 -13.80 -16.57 2.37
CA ALA A 36 -14.43 -16.51 3.69
C ALA A 36 -15.95 -16.69 3.62
N ALA A 37 -16.61 -16.11 2.62
CA ALA A 37 -18.05 -16.27 2.40
C ALA A 37 -18.44 -17.70 1.97
N ALA A 38 -17.51 -18.47 1.40
CA ALA A 38 -17.75 -19.84 0.97
C ALA A 38 -17.59 -20.87 2.10
N VAL A 39 -17.09 -20.47 3.28
CA VAL A 39 -16.94 -21.39 4.40
C VAL A 39 -18.30 -21.75 4.99
N THR A 40 -18.58 -23.06 5.05
CA THR A 40 -19.78 -23.60 5.69
C THR A 40 -19.47 -24.09 7.10
N PRO A 41 -20.39 -23.95 8.07
CA PRO A 41 -20.20 -24.50 9.42
C PRO A 41 -19.92 -26.01 9.38
N PRO A 42 -18.94 -26.51 10.17
CA PRO A 42 -18.61 -27.94 10.23
C PRO A 42 -19.68 -28.77 10.95
N GLY A 43 -20.51 -28.13 11.77
CA GLY A 43 -21.63 -28.72 12.50
C GLY A 43 -22.89 -27.85 12.42
N ASN A 44 -24.03 -28.43 12.78
CA ASN A 44 -25.33 -27.75 12.81
C ASN A 44 -25.65 -27.14 14.20
N ASP A 45 -24.65 -27.01 15.05
CA ASP A 45 -24.74 -26.36 16.36
C ASP A 45 -24.48 -24.84 16.24
N ALA A 46 -24.92 -24.09 17.25
CA ALA A 46 -24.79 -22.64 17.28
C ALA A 46 -23.33 -22.18 17.31
N ASP A 47 -22.42 -22.95 17.93
CA ASP A 47 -21.01 -22.58 18.05
C ASP A 47 -20.32 -22.67 16.69
N SER A 48 -20.60 -23.72 15.91
CA SER A 48 -20.13 -23.87 14.52
C SER A 48 -20.57 -22.71 13.62
N ALA A 49 -21.84 -22.29 13.72
CA ALA A 49 -22.34 -21.14 12.95
C ALA A 49 -21.69 -19.82 13.38
N MET A 50 -21.50 -19.63 14.69
CA MET A 50 -20.85 -18.45 15.24
C MET A 50 -19.36 -18.38 14.86
N ALA A 51 -18.67 -19.51 14.81
CA ALA A 51 -17.27 -19.59 14.39
C ALA A 51 -17.07 -19.12 12.95
N VAL A 52 -17.92 -19.57 12.01
CA VAL A 52 -17.90 -19.09 10.61
C VAL A 52 -18.20 -17.60 10.52
N THR A 53 -19.15 -17.11 11.31
CA THR A 53 -19.48 -15.68 11.36
C THR A 53 -18.29 -14.85 11.85
N GLN A 54 -17.63 -15.28 12.94
CA GLN A 54 -16.43 -14.61 13.46
C GLN A 54 -15.27 -14.65 12.48
N GLN A 55 -15.07 -15.77 11.78
CA GLN A 55 -14.05 -15.88 10.74
C GLN A 55 -14.31 -14.88 9.60
N ALA A 56 -15.55 -14.77 9.14
CA ALA A 56 -15.92 -13.83 8.07
C ALA A 56 -15.67 -12.38 8.49
N VAL A 57 -16.10 -12.00 9.70
CA VAL A 57 -15.85 -10.66 10.27
C VAL A 57 -14.35 -10.40 10.40
N THR A 58 -13.61 -11.34 10.98
CA THR A 58 -12.15 -11.19 11.18
C THR A 58 -11.41 -11.06 9.85
N THR A 59 -11.84 -11.79 8.82
CA THR A 59 -11.27 -11.67 7.47
C THR A 59 -11.54 -10.30 6.88
N ALA A 60 -12.76 -9.79 7.00
CA ALA A 60 -13.12 -8.47 6.53
C ALA A 60 -12.33 -7.36 7.25
N ASP A 61 -12.20 -7.44 8.58
CA ASP A 61 -11.44 -6.48 9.38
C ASP A 61 -9.95 -6.49 9.03
N PHE A 62 -9.37 -7.69 8.85
CA PHE A 62 -7.97 -7.84 8.45
C PHE A 62 -7.70 -7.23 7.08
N ILE A 63 -8.58 -7.48 6.10
CA ILE A 63 -8.49 -6.87 4.76
C ILE A 63 -8.64 -5.35 4.85
N ALA A 64 -9.59 -4.84 5.62
CA ALA A 64 -9.77 -3.40 5.78
C ALA A 64 -8.51 -2.73 6.37
N MET A 65 -7.90 -3.35 7.40
CA MET A 65 -6.69 -2.83 8.03
C MET A 65 -5.47 -2.85 7.10
N LEU A 66 -5.32 -3.91 6.29
CA LEU A 66 -4.30 -3.95 5.24
C LEU A 66 -4.53 -2.88 4.16
N GLY A 67 -5.79 -2.65 3.78
CA GLY A 67 -6.16 -1.60 2.81
C GLY A 67 -5.73 -0.22 3.29
N LEU A 68 -6.02 0.12 4.55
CA LEU A 68 -5.56 1.37 5.17
C LEU A 68 -4.03 1.50 5.18
N GLY A 69 -3.31 0.39 5.43
CA GLY A 69 -1.84 0.38 5.39
C GLY A 69 -1.28 0.68 3.99
N ILE A 70 -1.93 0.15 2.95
CA ILE A 70 -1.56 0.42 1.56
C ILE A 70 -1.89 1.86 1.15
N GLU A 71 -3.02 2.41 1.60
CA GLU A 71 -3.34 3.83 1.40
C GLU A 71 -2.27 4.74 2.03
N GLN A 72 -1.88 4.48 3.28
CA GLN A 72 -0.79 5.23 3.94
C GLN A 72 0.55 5.12 3.21
N LEU A 73 0.86 3.93 2.67
CA LEU A 73 2.05 3.73 1.87
C LEU A 73 1.97 4.55 0.57
N GLY A 74 0.78 4.61 -0.06
CA GLY A 74 0.44 5.47 -1.19
C GLY A 74 0.72 6.95 -0.91
N GLU A 75 0.21 7.45 0.21
CA GLU A 75 0.40 8.83 0.63
C GLU A 75 1.88 9.17 0.85
N ARG A 76 2.63 8.29 1.52
CA ARG A 76 4.08 8.50 1.74
C ARG A 76 4.90 8.47 0.46
N ALA A 77 4.53 7.62 -0.49
CA ALA A 77 5.19 7.59 -1.80
C ALA A 77 4.93 8.87 -2.59
N ALA A 78 3.69 9.39 -2.56
CA ALA A 78 3.34 10.67 -3.18
C ALA A 78 4.09 11.85 -2.52
N GLU A 79 4.18 11.86 -1.18
CA GLU A 79 4.94 12.86 -0.44
C GLU A 79 6.43 12.82 -0.82
N THR A 80 7.03 11.62 -0.91
CA THR A 80 8.42 11.43 -1.34
C THR A 80 8.67 11.97 -2.74
N ALA A 81 7.76 11.71 -3.69
CA ALA A 81 7.86 12.23 -5.05
C ALA A 81 7.79 13.77 -5.09
N SER A 82 6.89 14.37 -4.31
CA SER A 82 6.74 15.83 -4.19
C SER A 82 7.99 16.50 -3.61
N VAL A 83 8.54 15.95 -2.52
CA VAL A 83 9.76 16.46 -1.89
C VAL A 83 10.95 16.39 -2.85
N ASN A 84 11.11 15.28 -3.57
CA ASN A 84 12.21 15.13 -4.53
C ASN A 84 12.10 16.10 -5.72
N GLY A 85 10.91 16.29 -6.29
CA GLY A 85 10.71 17.30 -7.34
C GLY A 85 11.03 18.72 -6.88
N THR A 86 10.71 19.03 -5.61
CA THR A 86 11.07 20.31 -4.98
C THR A 86 12.60 20.47 -4.84
N PHE A 87 13.30 19.41 -4.42
CA PHE A 87 14.76 19.40 -4.35
C PHE A 87 15.43 19.57 -5.72
N GLU A 88 14.91 18.94 -6.77
CA GLU A 88 15.40 19.11 -8.14
C GLU A 88 15.24 20.56 -8.61
N ALA A 89 14.07 21.17 -8.39
CA ALA A 89 13.82 22.56 -8.73
C ALA A 89 14.78 23.52 -7.99
N LEU A 90 15.02 23.29 -6.71
CA LEU A 90 15.97 24.08 -5.91
C LEU A 90 17.41 23.90 -6.38
N ASN A 91 17.83 22.69 -6.74
CA ASN A 91 19.17 22.43 -7.23
C ASN A 91 19.40 23.08 -8.61
N ALA A 92 18.42 23.00 -9.51
CA ALA A 92 18.45 23.69 -10.79
C ALA A 92 18.54 25.23 -10.62
N ALA A 93 17.75 25.79 -9.70
CA ALA A 93 17.81 27.23 -9.38
C ALA A 93 19.17 27.63 -8.78
N GLY A 94 19.73 26.83 -7.87
CA GLY A 94 21.05 27.04 -7.29
C GLY A 94 22.18 26.95 -8.32
N GLY A 95 22.11 25.98 -9.23
CA GLY A 95 23.05 25.85 -10.35
C GLY A 95 23.03 27.06 -11.30
N LEU A 96 21.83 27.56 -11.64
CA LEU A 96 21.68 28.78 -12.42
C LEU A 96 22.25 30.01 -11.69
N ALA A 97 22.02 30.12 -10.37
CA ALA A 97 22.57 31.21 -9.57
C ALA A 97 24.09 31.15 -9.47
N ALA A 98 24.68 29.95 -9.35
CA ALA A 98 26.13 29.76 -9.31
C ALA A 98 26.82 30.07 -10.65
N MET A 99 26.14 29.86 -11.79
CA MET A 99 26.64 30.25 -13.11
C MET A 99 26.47 31.76 -13.40
N ALA A 100 25.69 32.47 -12.60
CA ALA A 100 25.46 33.91 -12.73
C ALA A 100 26.44 34.78 -11.91
N VAL A 101 27.35 34.16 -11.15
CA VAL A 101 28.46 34.79 -10.40
C VAL A 101 29.77 34.57 -11.14
#